data_AF-A0A2G4KI14-F1
#
_entry.id   AF-A0A2G4KI14-F1
#
_cell.length_a   1.000
_cell.length_b   1.000
_cell.length_c   1.000
_cell.angle_alpha   90.00
_cell.angle_beta   90.00
_cell.angle_gamma   90.00
#
_symmetry.space_group_name_H-M   'P 1'
#
loop_
_entity.id
_entity.type
_entity.pdbx_description
1 polymer ?
#
loop_
_entity_poly.entity_id
_entity_poly.type
_entity_poly.pdbx_seq_one_letter_code
_entity_poly.pdbx_strand_id
1 'polypeptide(L)'
;MRFELLKVLLVDDNQHMRILLMEILRAVGVRHVFEATDGVEALAVMRQTAIDVVITDLSMGPLDGLHFVQLLRRAPESPNPYTPVIMITGHSTERRVNEARDVGVNEFLAKPVTARSVIDRLTQLIENPRPFVRGGAYFGPDRRRRDSPRHPGPWRRGEENRSAYVDAPSETKHTPRA
;
A
#
# COMPACT_ATOMS: atom_id res chain seq x y z
N MET A 1 3.44 19.11 -5.31
CA MET A 1 3.37 17.75 -5.90
C MET A 1 2.40 17.77 -7.06
N ARG A 2 2.67 17.03 -8.16
CA ARG A 2 1.72 16.87 -9.26
C ARG A 2 1.01 15.53 -9.11
N PHE A 3 -0.16 15.53 -8.49
CA PHE A 3 -0.99 14.34 -8.34
C PHE A 3 -1.75 13.97 -9.62
N GLU A 4 -1.63 14.78 -10.67
CA GLU A 4 -2.43 14.69 -11.90
C GLU A 4 -2.24 13.38 -12.67
N LEU A 5 -1.05 12.78 -12.59
CA LEU A 5 -0.73 11.51 -13.24
C LEU A 5 -1.01 10.29 -12.36
N LEU A 6 -1.34 10.50 -11.08
CA LEU A 6 -1.54 9.42 -10.13
C LEU A 6 -2.85 8.69 -10.42
N LYS A 7 -2.76 7.37 -10.60
CA LYS A 7 -3.92 6.48 -10.76
C LYS A 7 -4.27 5.87 -9.41
N VAL A 8 -5.38 6.35 -8.85
CA VAL A 8 -5.87 5.91 -7.54
C VAL A 8 -7.08 5.01 -7.72
N LEU A 9 -7.08 3.84 -7.08
CA LEU A 9 -8.25 2.97 -6.98
C LEU A 9 -8.90 3.15 -5.61
N LEU A 10 -10.16 3.55 -5.60
CA LEU A 10 -11.03 3.58 -4.43
C LEU A 10 -11.80 2.27 -4.32
N VAL A 11 -11.72 1.61 -3.17
CA VAL A 11 -12.45 0.36 -2.89
C VAL A 11 -13.28 0.56 -1.62
N ASP A 12 -14.60 0.64 -1.77
CA ASP A 12 -15.53 0.83 -0.66
C ASP A 12 -16.91 0.37 -1.12
N ASP A 13 -17.66 -0.37 -0.31
CA ASP A 13 -19.00 -0.84 -0.68
C ASP A 13 -20.04 0.29 -0.59
N ASN A 14 -19.76 1.34 0.19
CA ASN A 14 -20.61 2.50 0.35
C ASN A 14 -20.38 3.54 -0.76
N GLN A 15 -21.37 3.66 -1.66
CA GLN A 15 -21.35 4.62 -2.75
C GLN A 15 -21.15 6.08 -2.30
N HIS A 16 -21.77 6.50 -1.18
CA HIS A 16 -21.61 7.87 -0.68
C HIS A 16 -20.17 8.15 -0.23
N MET A 17 -19.51 7.16 0.36
CA MET A 17 -18.12 7.26 0.77
C MET A 17 -17.19 7.36 -0.46
N ARG A 18 -17.44 6.55 -1.50
CA ARG A 18 -16.68 6.66 -2.76
C ARG A 18 -16.83 8.03 -3.42
N ILE A 19 -18.05 8.58 -3.49
CA ILE A 19 -18.30 9.94 -4.02
C ILE A 19 -17.53 10.98 -3.20
N LEU A 20 -17.62 10.94 -1.87
CA LEU A 20 -16.90 11.87 -1.00
C LEU A 20 -15.38 11.80 -1.23
N LEU A 21 -14.81 10.59 -1.24
CA LEU A 21 -13.37 10.39 -1.45
C LEU A 21 -12.92 10.83 -2.84
N MET A 22 -13.73 10.58 -3.87
CA MET A 22 -13.46 11.03 -5.23
C MET A 22 -13.43 12.55 -5.32
N GLU A 23 -14.39 13.25 -4.71
CA GLU A 23 -14.38 14.72 -4.67
C GLU A 23 -13.19 15.27 -3.90
N ILE A 24 -12.81 14.63 -2.79
CA ILE A 24 -11.58 14.97 -2.06
C ILE A 24 -10.34 14.78 -2.95
N LEU A 25 -10.19 13.63 -3.61
CA LEU A 25 -9.04 13.33 -4.46
C LEU A 25 -8.94 14.31 -5.64
N ARG A 26 -10.07 14.65 -6.27
CA ARG A 26 -10.14 15.66 -7.33
C ARG A 26 -9.75 17.04 -6.85
N ALA A 27 -10.24 17.47 -5.67
CA ALA A 27 -9.87 18.74 -5.06
C ALA A 27 -8.37 18.83 -4.74
N VAL A 28 -7.72 17.69 -4.46
CA VAL A 28 -6.28 17.57 -4.25
C VAL A 28 -5.48 17.52 -5.56
N GLY A 29 -6.14 17.30 -6.71
CA GLY A 29 -5.53 17.32 -8.04
C GLY A 29 -5.27 15.93 -8.62
N VAL A 30 -5.80 14.85 -8.03
CA VAL A 30 -5.80 13.51 -8.64
C VAL A 30 -6.84 13.48 -9.74
N ARG A 31 -6.41 13.22 -10.98
CA ARG A 31 -7.30 13.20 -12.15
C ARG A 31 -7.76 11.81 -12.57
N HIS A 32 -7.00 10.77 -12.21
CA HIS A 32 -7.30 9.39 -12.58
C HIS A 32 -7.76 8.60 -11.35
N VAL A 33 -9.07 8.62 -11.10
CA VAL A 33 -9.70 7.86 -10.02
C VAL A 33 -10.50 6.70 -10.63
N PHE A 34 -10.23 5.50 -10.15
CA PHE A 34 -10.95 4.27 -10.45
C PHE A 34 -11.72 3.84 -9.22
N GLU A 35 -12.82 3.13 -9.40
CA GLU A 35 -13.68 2.68 -8.32
C GLU A 35 -13.87 1.16 -8.37
N ALA A 36 -14.05 0.57 -7.20
CA ALA A 36 -14.52 -0.79 -7.02
C ALA A 36 -15.40 -0.85 -5.76
N THR A 37 -16.39 -1.73 -5.78
CA THR A 37 -17.33 -1.94 -4.68
C THR A 37 -16.85 -2.99 -3.68
N ASP A 38 -15.93 -3.87 -4.10
CA ASP A 38 -15.33 -4.90 -3.26
C ASP A 38 -13.92 -5.27 -3.74
N GLY A 39 -13.27 -6.19 -3.02
CA GLY A 39 -11.91 -6.62 -3.33
C GLY A 39 -11.77 -7.44 -4.62
N VAL A 40 -12.84 -8.11 -5.07
CA VAL A 40 -12.83 -8.92 -6.31
C VAL A 40 -12.83 -7.98 -7.51
N GLU A 41 -13.73 -6.99 -7.51
CA GLU A 41 -13.77 -5.93 -8.50
C GLU A 41 -12.47 -5.13 -8.50
N ALA A 42 -11.92 -4.82 -7.32
CA ALA A 42 -10.65 -4.11 -7.20
C ALA A 42 -9.50 -4.87 -7.89
N LEU A 43 -9.38 -6.19 -7.66
CA LEU A 43 -8.38 -7.01 -8.33
C LEU A 43 -8.62 -7.07 -9.85
N ALA A 44 -9.87 -7.06 -10.31
CA ALA A 44 -10.19 -7.02 -11.74
C ALA A 44 -9.75 -5.70 -12.39
N VAL A 45 -10.04 -4.56 -11.74
CA VAL A 45 -9.58 -3.23 -12.19
C VAL A 45 -8.05 -3.19 -12.25
N MET A 46 -7.36 -3.68 -11.22
CA MET A 46 -5.90 -3.70 -11.16
C MET A 46 -5.25 -4.61 -12.23
N ARG A 47 -5.95 -5.64 -12.73
CA ARG A 47 -5.47 -6.46 -13.85
C ARG A 47 -5.55 -5.74 -15.19
N GLN A 48 -6.49 -4.81 -15.34
CA GLN A 48 -6.72 -4.05 -16.58
C GLN A 48 -5.95 -2.73 -16.58
N THR A 49 -5.70 -2.17 -15.40
CA THR A 49 -5.09 -0.86 -15.22
C THR A 49 -3.96 -0.94 -14.21
N ALA A 50 -2.78 -0.44 -14.57
CA ALA A 50 -1.70 -0.23 -13.62
C ALA A 50 -2.09 0.86 -12.61
N ILE A 51 -2.43 0.46 -11.38
CA ILE A 51 -2.82 1.34 -10.27
C ILE A 51 -1.59 1.68 -9.43
N ASP A 52 -1.41 2.98 -9.16
CA ASP A 52 -0.28 3.50 -8.38
C ASP A 52 -0.56 3.44 -6.87
N VAL A 53 -1.80 3.68 -6.46
CA VAL A 53 -2.22 3.64 -5.04
C VAL A 53 -3.62 3.09 -4.92
N VAL A 54 -3.84 2.18 -3.97
CA VAL A 54 -5.18 1.74 -3.57
C VAL A 54 -5.57 2.41 -2.26
N ILE A 55 -6.78 2.95 -2.21
CA ILE A 55 -7.44 3.39 -0.97
C ILE A 55 -8.63 2.48 -0.75
N THR A 56 -8.60 1.64 0.29
CA THR A 56 -9.64 0.64 0.55
C THR A 56 -10.26 0.85 1.92
N ASP A 57 -11.56 0.63 2.05
CA ASP A 57 -12.18 0.49 3.36
C ASP A 57 -11.75 -0.81 4.03
N LEU A 58 -11.68 -0.77 5.36
CA LEU A 58 -11.35 -1.92 6.18
C LEU A 58 -12.55 -2.85 6.39
N SER A 59 -13.78 -2.39 6.24
CA SER A 59 -15.00 -3.13 6.56
C SER A 59 -15.94 -3.12 5.34
N MET A 60 -15.72 -4.03 4.41
CA MET A 60 -16.53 -4.15 3.17
C MET A 60 -16.95 -5.59 2.91
N GLY A 61 -18.11 -5.79 2.27
CA GLY A 61 -18.60 -7.11 1.84
C GLY A 61 -18.74 -7.20 0.32
N PRO A 62 -18.64 -8.40 -0.29
CA PRO A 62 -18.43 -9.72 0.32
C PRO A 62 -16.98 -10.06 0.65
N LEU A 63 -16.00 -9.46 -0.03
CA LEU A 63 -14.57 -9.66 0.24
C LEU A 63 -14.01 -8.50 1.07
N ASP A 64 -13.70 -8.78 2.33
CA ASP A 64 -13.19 -7.80 3.29
C ASP A 64 -11.86 -7.15 2.86
N GLY A 65 -11.61 -5.92 3.31
CA GLY A 65 -10.42 -5.13 2.99
C GLY A 65 -9.12 -5.83 3.39
N LEU A 66 -9.12 -6.54 4.54
CA LEU A 66 -7.97 -7.33 4.96
C LEU A 66 -7.67 -8.49 4.00
N HIS A 67 -8.71 -9.24 3.61
CA HIS A 67 -8.57 -10.36 2.68
C HIS A 67 -8.16 -9.89 1.29
N PHE A 68 -8.72 -8.77 0.81
CA PHE A 68 -8.29 -8.14 -0.43
C PHE A 68 -6.78 -7.82 -0.41
N VAL A 69 -6.28 -7.17 0.63
CA VAL A 69 -4.84 -6.87 0.75
C VAL A 69 -4.01 -8.13 0.84
N GLN A 70 -4.48 -9.15 1.57
CA GLN A 70 -3.79 -10.44 1.66
C GLN A 70 -3.65 -11.11 0.29
N LEU A 71 -4.72 -11.11 -0.52
CA LEU A 71 -4.69 -11.62 -1.89
C LEU A 71 -3.74 -10.78 -2.76
N LEU A 72 -3.85 -9.46 -2.69
CA LEU A 72 -2.94 -8.56 -3.41
C LEU A 72 -1.47 -8.85 -3.07
N ARG A 73 -1.13 -9.14 -1.81
CA ARG A 73 0.26 -9.39 -1.42
C ARG A 73 0.77 -10.79 -1.73
N ARG A 74 -0.09 -11.82 -1.72
CA ARG A 74 0.35 -13.22 -1.66
C ARG A 74 -0.21 -14.13 -2.75
N ALA A 75 -1.29 -13.74 -3.42
CA ALA A 75 -1.89 -14.57 -4.44
C ALA A 75 -0.96 -14.68 -5.67
N PRO A 76 -0.77 -15.87 -6.25
CA PRO A 76 0.02 -16.05 -7.48
C PRO A 76 -0.47 -15.18 -8.64
N GLU A 77 -1.77 -14.97 -8.73
CA GLU A 77 -2.46 -14.17 -9.73
C GLU A 77 -2.57 -12.68 -9.37
N SER A 78 -1.86 -12.23 -8.34
CA SER A 78 -1.83 -10.82 -7.96
C SER A 78 -1.33 -9.94 -9.11
N PRO A 79 -2.07 -8.88 -9.49
CA PRO A 79 -1.68 -8.01 -10.60
C PRO A 79 -0.40 -7.23 -10.30
N ASN A 80 -0.23 -6.78 -9.05
CA ASN A 80 0.99 -6.14 -8.59
C ASN A 80 1.06 -6.18 -7.06
N PRO A 81 1.86 -7.09 -6.47
CA PRO A 81 1.92 -7.23 -5.02
C PRO A 81 2.61 -6.03 -4.33
N TYR A 82 3.29 -5.15 -5.07
CA TYR A 82 3.96 -3.97 -4.55
C TYR A 82 3.07 -2.72 -4.51
N THR A 83 1.86 -2.74 -5.08
CA THR A 83 0.99 -1.56 -5.10
C THR A 83 0.71 -1.09 -3.66
N PRO A 84 1.08 0.15 -3.31
CA PRO A 84 0.82 0.71 -1.99
C PRO A 84 -0.67 0.78 -1.65
N VAL A 85 -1.02 0.43 -0.42
CA VAL A 85 -2.40 0.44 0.08
C VAL A 85 -2.55 1.39 1.27
N ILE A 86 -3.48 2.33 1.17
CA ILE A 86 -3.98 3.15 2.27
C ILE A 86 -5.32 2.55 2.72
N MET A 87 -5.42 2.14 3.97
CA MET A 87 -6.63 1.55 4.51
C MET A 87 -7.43 2.56 5.33
N ILE A 88 -8.70 2.73 5.01
CA ILE A 88 -9.63 3.58 5.76
C ILE A 88 -10.28 2.76 6.88
N THR A 89 -10.34 3.31 8.09
CA THR A 89 -10.89 2.62 9.26
C THR A 89 -11.69 3.57 10.15
N GLY A 90 -12.91 3.19 10.56
CA GLY A 90 -13.77 4.02 11.41
C GLY A 90 -13.58 3.80 12.91
N HIS A 91 -13.53 2.55 13.34
CA HIS A 91 -13.18 2.14 14.70
C HIS A 91 -12.30 0.91 14.59
N SER A 92 -10.99 1.12 14.76
CA SER A 92 -10.06 0.00 14.82
C SER A 92 -9.64 -0.22 16.26
N THR A 93 -9.98 -1.39 16.77
CA THR A 93 -9.24 -1.94 17.91
C THR A 93 -7.78 -2.09 17.47
N GLU A 94 -6.84 -1.95 18.41
CA GLU A 94 -5.41 -2.15 18.12
C GLU A 94 -5.16 -3.47 17.38
N ARG A 95 -5.96 -4.50 17.71
CA ARG A 95 -5.98 -5.79 17.02
C ARG A 95 -6.21 -5.66 15.52
N ARG A 96 -7.26 -4.97 15.06
CA ARG A 96 -7.55 -4.83 13.61
C ARG A 96 -6.45 -4.05 12.88
N VAL A 97 -5.87 -3.04 13.52
CA VAL A 97 -4.72 -2.31 12.93
C VAL A 97 -3.52 -3.23 12.80
N ASN A 98 -3.26 -4.08 13.79
CA ASN A 98 -2.16 -5.04 13.75
C ASN A 98 -2.38 -6.10 12.67
N GLU A 99 -3.59 -6.66 12.56
CA GLU A 99 -3.98 -7.57 11.48
C GLU A 99 -3.79 -6.92 10.10
N ALA A 100 -4.22 -5.67 9.93
CA ALA A 100 -3.99 -4.90 8.70
C ALA A 100 -2.50 -4.71 8.37
N ARG A 101 -1.66 -4.42 9.37
CA ARG A 101 -0.20 -4.34 9.18
C ARG A 101 0.39 -5.71 8.82
N ASP A 102 -0.15 -6.78 9.39
CA ASP A 102 0.30 -8.16 9.15
C ASP A 102 -0.03 -8.67 7.75
N VAL A 103 -1.11 -8.19 7.14
CA VAL A 103 -1.43 -8.49 5.74
C VAL A 103 -0.70 -7.60 4.74
N GLY A 104 -0.04 -6.52 5.18
CA GLY A 104 0.86 -5.71 4.34
C GLY A 104 0.30 -4.35 3.90
N VAL A 105 -0.56 -3.72 4.71
CA VAL A 105 -1.03 -2.33 4.51
C VAL A 105 0.09 -1.30 4.68
N ASN A 106 0.09 -0.27 3.83
CA ASN A 106 1.10 0.80 3.83
C ASN A 106 0.73 1.93 4.78
N GLU A 107 -0.47 2.48 4.70
CA GLU A 107 -0.87 3.58 5.59
C GLU A 107 -2.32 3.43 6.01
N PHE A 108 -2.72 4.22 7.02
CA PHE A 108 -4.07 4.23 7.53
C PHE A 108 -4.67 5.63 7.48
N LEU A 109 -5.97 5.69 7.19
CA LEU A 109 -6.80 6.87 7.32
C LEU A 109 -7.92 6.55 8.33
N ALA A 110 -7.98 7.31 9.41
CA ALA A 110 -9.10 7.21 10.35
C ALA A 110 -10.31 7.97 9.79
N LYS A 111 -11.53 7.43 9.96
CA LYS A 111 -12.77 8.19 9.73
C LYS A 111 -12.98 9.15 10.93
N PRO A 112 -13.50 10.37 10.71
CA PRO A 112 -13.91 10.95 9.42
C PRO A 112 -12.71 11.32 8.54
N VAL A 113 -12.80 11.00 7.25
CA VAL A 113 -11.74 11.32 6.28
C VAL A 113 -11.86 12.78 5.86
N THR A 114 -10.73 13.49 5.80
CA THR A 114 -10.66 14.89 5.40
C THR A 114 -9.69 15.04 4.23
N ALA A 115 -9.81 16.12 3.45
CA ALA A 115 -8.86 16.39 2.37
C ALA A 115 -7.41 16.46 2.87
N ARG A 116 -7.20 17.09 4.04
CA ARG A 116 -5.87 17.15 4.67
C ARG A 116 -5.32 15.77 5.00
N SER A 117 -6.12 14.91 5.64
CA SER A 117 -5.63 13.57 6.00
C SER A 117 -5.28 12.74 4.76
N VAL A 118 -6.04 12.86 3.67
CA VAL A 118 -5.72 12.22 2.38
C VAL A 118 -4.41 12.76 1.79
N ILE A 119 -4.23 14.08 1.73
CA ILE A 119 -2.98 14.71 1.25
C ILE A 119 -1.79 14.20 2.07
N ASP A 120 -1.90 14.21 3.39
CA ASP A 120 -0.81 13.81 4.29
C ASP A 120 -0.40 12.35 4.03
N ARG A 121 -1.37 11.44 3.84
CA ARG A 121 -1.07 10.02 3.58
C ARG A 121 -0.52 9.76 2.19
N LEU A 122 -1.07 10.42 1.16
CA LEU A 122 -0.52 10.32 -0.20
C LEU A 122 0.91 10.86 -0.27
N THR A 123 1.15 12.01 0.35
CA THR A 123 2.48 12.63 0.47
C THR A 123 3.45 11.69 1.19
N GLN A 124 3.07 11.14 2.34
CA GLN A 124 3.90 10.20 3.09
C GLN A 124 4.27 8.97 2.23
N LEU A 125 3.33 8.45 1.46
CA LEU A 125 3.50 7.24 0.67
C LEU A 125 4.40 7.47 -0.54
N ILE A 126 4.34 8.65 -1.15
CA ILE A 126 5.10 9.03 -2.34
C ILE A 126 6.52 9.51 -1.97
N GLU A 127 6.65 10.37 -0.96
CA GLU A 127 7.94 10.96 -0.60
C GLU A 127 8.79 10.08 0.30
N ASN A 128 8.14 9.23 1.10
CA ASN A 128 8.82 8.35 2.06
C ASN A 128 8.37 6.89 1.88
N PRO A 129 8.56 6.30 0.67
CA PRO A 129 8.13 4.95 0.40
C PRO A 129 8.88 3.96 1.30
N ARG A 130 8.15 3.09 1.98
CA ARG A 130 8.74 2.02 2.79
C ARG A 130 9.13 0.86 1.87
N PRO A 131 10.37 0.32 1.97
CA PRO A 131 10.77 -0.82 1.16
C PRO A 131 9.89 -2.03 1.51
N PHE A 132 9.55 -2.82 0.50
CA PHE A 132 8.84 -4.08 0.72
C PHE A 132 9.84 -5.15 1.18
N VAL A 133 9.45 -5.89 2.21
CA VAL A 133 10.24 -6.99 2.76
C VAL A 133 9.48 -8.30 2.60
N ARG A 134 10.23 -9.38 2.33
CA ARG A 134 9.71 -10.75 2.32
C ARG A 134 10.36 -11.53 3.46
N GLY A 135 9.54 -12.20 4.26
CA GLY A 135 10.03 -13.01 5.37
C GLY A 135 8.99 -14.01 5.85
N GLY A 136 9.31 -15.31 5.76
CA GLY A 136 8.36 -16.38 6.08
C GLY A 136 7.05 -16.20 5.32
N ALA A 137 5.94 -16.12 6.05
CA ALA A 137 4.61 -15.89 5.48
C ALA A 137 4.29 -14.39 5.20
N TYR A 138 5.17 -13.45 5.52
CA TYR A 138 4.92 -12.02 5.35
C TYR A 138 5.49 -11.46 4.05
N PHE A 139 4.68 -10.67 3.36
CA PHE A 139 5.11 -9.80 2.28
C PHE A 139 4.38 -8.46 2.40
N GLY A 140 5.14 -7.36 2.52
CA GLY A 140 4.59 -6.03 2.73
C GLY A 140 5.66 -4.99 3.08
N PRO A 141 5.28 -3.74 3.33
CA PRO A 141 6.21 -2.66 3.66
C PRO A 141 6.89 -2.88 5.01
N ASP A 142 8.19 -2.54 5.12
CA ASP A 142 8.95 -2.67 6.36
C ASP A 142 8.19 -2.00 7.53
N ARG A 143 7.87 -2.79 8.54
CA ARG A 143 7.05 -2.38 9.70
C ARG A 143 7.76 -1.33 10.56
N ARG A 144 9.07 -1.16 10.42
CA ARG A 144 9.87 -0.16 11.13
C ARG A 144 9.61 1.22 10.53
N ARG A 145 8.99 2.11 11.31
CA ARG A 145 8.77 3.52 10.91
C ARG A 145 9.97 4.43 11.22
N ARG A 146 10.92 3.97 12.03
CA ARG A 146 12.15 4.69 12.36
C ARG A 146 13.32 3.75 12.17
N ASP A 147 14.34 4.21 11.44
CA ASP A 147 15.66 3.62 11.54
C ASP A 147 16.24 3.96 12.91
N SER A 148 16.11 3.02 13.85
CA SER A 148 16.94 3.00 15.04
C SER A 148 18.10 2.03 14.76
N PRO A 149 19.27 2.50 14.29
CA PRO A 149 20.42 1.62 14.02
C PRO A 149 20.90 0.81 15.24
N ARG A 150 20.42 1.16 16.45
CA ARG A 150 20.83 0.57 17.74
C ARG A 150 19.69 -0.04 18.55
N HIS A 151 18.68 -0.68 17.96
CA HIS A 151 17.70 -1.41 18.79
C HIS A 151 18.22 -2.81 19.17
N PRO A 152 18.51 -3.10 20.47
CA PRO A 152 18.89 -4.42 20.93
C PRO A 152 17.60 -5.18 21.27
N GLY A 153 16.89 -5.65 20.24
CA GLY A 153 15.71 -6.50 20.42
C GLY A 153 16.09 -7.98 20.35
N PRO A 154 15.54 -8.86 21.20
CA PRO A 154 15.80 -10.30 21.16
C PRO A 154 15.35 -10.98 19.87
N TRP A 155 14.55 -10.29 19.05
CA TRP A 155 14.03 -10.74 17.76
C TRP A 155 14.83 -10.21 16.56
N ARG A 156 16.05 -9.69 16.77
CA ARG A 156 16.97 -9.41 15.67
C ARG A 156 17.26 -10.75 15.00
N ARG A 157 16.94 -10.92 13.72
CA ARG A 157 17.44 -12.09 12.96
C ARG A 157 18.96 -12.05 13.10
N GLY A 158 19.50 -13.01 13.85
CA GLY A 158 20.94 -13.19 14.02
C GLY A 158 21.61 -13.29 12.65
N GLU A 159 22.90 -13.01 12.63
CA GLU A 159 23.77 -12.82 11.47
C GLU A 159 23.84 -14.00 10.47
N GLU A 160 23.00 -15.03 10.60
CA GLU A 160 23.03 -16.29 9.85
C GLU A 160 22.40 -16.23 8.44
N ASN A 161 21.84 -15.11 7.98
CA ASN A 161 21.27 -15.09 6.62
C ASN A 161 21.55 -13.78 5.85
N ARG A 162 22.84 -13.46 5.72
CA ARG A 162 23.36 -12.36 4.87
C ARG A 162 23.30 -12.63 3.36
N SER A 163 22.77 -13.78 2.90
CA SER A 163 22.86 -14.18 1.50
C SER A 163 21.66 -13.78 0.61
N ALA A 164 20.70 -12.99 1.10
CA ALA A 164 19.46 -12.70 0.34
C ALA A 164 19.31 -11.23 -0.12
N TYR A 165 20.39 -10.44 -0.14
CA TYR A 165 20.39 -9.21 -0.92
C TYR A 165 20.44 -9.59 -2.40
N VAL A 166 19.31 -9.46 -3.10
CA VAL A 166 19.29 -9.53 -4.56
C VAL A 166 19.69 -8.15 -5.05
N ASP A 167 20.95 -8.03 -5.50
CA ASP A 167 21.46 -6.83 -6.16
C ASP A 167 20.58 -6.50 -7.37
N ALA A 168 20.14 -5.24 -7.44
CA ALA A 168 19.66 -4.67 -8.69
C ALA A 168 20.82 -4.71 -9.71
N PRO A 169 20.56 -5.01 -11.00
CA PRO A 169 21.63 -5.14 -11.97
C PRO A 169 22.41 -3.82 -12.08
N SER A 170 23.72 -3.90 -11.84
CA SER A 170 24.66 -2.81 -12.02
C SER A 170 24.83 -2.53 -13.52
N GLU A 171 24.53 -1.29 -13.93
CA GLU A 171 24.82 -0.84 -15.29
C GLU A 171 26.34 -0.84 -15.53
N THR A 172 26.76 -1.73 -16.43
CA THR A 172 28.11 -1.81 -16.99
C THR A 172 28.44 -0.53 -17.76
N LYS A 173 29.32 0.33 -17.22
CA LYS A 173 29.98 1.38 -18.01
C LYS A 173 31.18 0.78 -18.73
N HIS A 174 30.97 0.39 -19.99
CA HIS A 174 32.04 0.12 -20.95
C HIS A 174 32.65 1.46 -21.37
N THR A 175 33.93 1.67 -21.07
CA THR A 175 34.73 2.74 -21.70
C THR A 175 35.72 2.07 -22.66
N PRO A 176 35.81 2.50 -23.93
CA PRO A 176 36.80 1.97 -24.85
C PRO A 176 38.14 2.64 -24.57
N ARG A 177 39.23 1.86 -24.50
CA ARG A 177 40.59 2.40 -24.57
C ARG A 177 41.24 2.02 -25.90
N ALA A 178 41.84 3.03 -26.50
CA ALA A 178 42.80 2.99 -27.59
C ALA A 178 44.11 2.31 -27.18
#